data_AF-A0A524FSY8-F1
#
_entry.id   AF-A0A524FSY8-F1
#
_cell.length_a   1.000
_cell.length_b   1.000
_cell.length_c   1.000
_cell.angle_alpha   90.00
_cell.angle_beta   90.00
_cell.angle_gamma   90.00
#
_symmetry.space_group_name_H-M   'P 1'
#
loop_
_entity.id
_entity.type
_entity.pdbx_description
1 polymer ?
#
loop_
_entity_poly.entity_id
_entity_poly.type
_entity_poly.pdbx_seq_one_letter_code
_entity_poly.pdbx_strand_id
1 'polypeptide(L)'
;MSTPSVSRVDFPQAILDVLAALKEVPSISISGLAQRTGIDRRTVTKAIDLIVKVQDSLATTKISRRKEGKMWVISRTNRTIEFFQGAIHRIKQRGTKR
;
A
#
# COMPACT_ATOMS: atom_id res chain seq x y z
N MET A 1 4.19 -26.46 34.12
CA MET A 1 3.48 -25.45 33.30
C MET A 1 4.35 -25.14 32.10
N SER A 2 4.00 -25.66 30.92
CA SER A 2 4.78 -25.44 29.69
C SER A 2 4.43 -24.05 29.14
N THR A 3 5.42 -23.16 29.06
CA THR A 3 5.27 -21.85 28.41
C THR A 3 4.97 -22.05 26.92
N PRO A 4 3.95 -21.40 26.35
CA PRO A 4 3.71 -21.49 24.91
C PRO A 4 4.91 -20.89 24.18
N SER A 5 5.58 -21.69 23.35
CA SER A 5 6.67 -21.25 22.50
C SER A 5 6.10 -20.26 21.48
N VAL A 6 6.31 -18.96 21.70
CA VAL A 6 5.96 -17.94 20.69
C VAL A 6 6.87 -18.20 19.49
N SER A 7 6.30 -18.74 18.42
CA SER A 7 7.01 -18.93 17.15
C SER A 7 7.54 -17.58 16.69
N ARG A 8 8.87 -17.47 16.54
CA ARG A 8 9.51 -16.27 16.01
C ARG A 8 9.25 -16.26 14.51
N VAL A 9 8.08 -15.76 14.12
CA VAL A 9 7.74 -15.54 12.71
C VAL A 9 8.51 -14.31 12.23
N ASP A 10 9.23 -14.47 11.12
CA ASP A 10 9.90 -13.36 10.46
C ASP A 10 8.88 -12.33 9.98
N PHE A 11 9.16 -11.05 10.21
CA PHE A 11 8.20 -9.97 9.92
C PHE A 11 7.73 -9.94 8.44
N PRO A 12 8.58 -10.18 7.42
CA PRO A 12 8.12 -10.34 6.04
C PRO A 12 7.10 -11.46 5.86
N GLN A 13 7.32 -12.62 6.49
CA GLN A 13 6.40 -13.75 6.43
C GLN A 13 5.08 -13.40 7.12
N ALA A 14 5.12 -12.72 8.26
CA ALA A 14 3.93 -12.25 8.96
C ALA A 14 3.05 -11.33 8.09
N ILE A 15 3.65 -10.49 7.25
CA ILE A 15 2.92 -9.64 6.30
C ILE A 15 2.21 -10.49 5.25
N LEU A 16 2.89 -11.50 4.69
CA LEU A 16 2.31 -12.40 3.69
C LEU A 16 1.14 -13.20 4.27
N ASP A 17 1.29 -13.71 5.49
CA ASP A 17 0.26 -14.50 6.16
C ASP A 17 -0.97 -13.64 6.49
N VAL A 18 -0.77 -12.38 6.92
CA VAL A 18 -1.85 -11.42 7.14
C VAL A 18 -2.58 -11.10 5.83
N LEU A 19 -1.86 -10.88 4.72
CA LEU A 19 -2.47 -10.64 3.41
C LEU A 19 -3.26 -11.85 2.90
N ALA A 20 -2.74 -13.07 3.10
CA ALA A 20 -3.44 -14.29 2.74
C ALA A 20 -4.74 -14.44 3.54
N ALA A 21 -4.70 -14.19 4.85
CA ALA A 21 -5.88 -14.22 5.71
C ALA A 21 -6.95 -13.18 5.29
N LEU A 22 -6.53 -11.96 4.95
CA LEU A 22 -7.43 -10.90 4.47
C LEU A 22 -8.04 -11.20 3.08
N LYS A 23 -7.36 -11.98 2.25
CA LYS A 23 -7.89 -12.43 0.95
C LYS A 23 -9.07 -13.38 1.11
N GLU A 24 -9.04 -14.22 2.14
CA GLU A 24 -10.10 -15.20 2.42
C GLU A 24 -11.29 -14.59 3.16
N VAL A 25 -11.03 -13.64 4.07
CA VAL A 25 -12.06 -12.94 4.84
C VAL A 25 -11.86 -11.43 4.73
N PRO A 26 -12.73 -10.71 4.00
CA PRO A 26 -12.51 -9.30 3.65
C PRO A 26 -12.64 -8.34 4.85
N SER A 27 -13.20 -8.79 5.97
CA SER A 27 -13.30 -7.99 7.20
C SER A 27 -13.08 -8.86 8.44
N ILE A 28 -12.05 -8.54 9.20
CA ILE A 28 -11.65 -9.27 10.41
C ILE A 28 -10.91 -8.33 11.36
N SER A 29 -11.11 -8.51 12.67
CA SER A 29 -10.40 -7.71 13.68
C SER A 29 -8.92 -8.12 13.80
N ILE A 30 -8.07 -7.25 14.35
CA ILE A 30 -6.66 -7.60 14.66
C ILE A 30 -6.57 -8.87 15.53
N SER A 31 -7.50 -9.02 16.49
CA SER A 31 -7.60 -10.21 17.34
C SER A 31 -7.91 -11.45 16.52
N GLY A 32 -8.86 -11.35 15.59
CA GLY A 32 -9.24 -12.45 14.70
C GLY A 32 -8.10 -12.83 13.75
N LEU A 33 -7.37 -11.85 13.24
CA LEU A 33 -6.17 -12.09 12.43
C LEU A 33 -5.09 -12.82 13.23
N ALA A 34 -4.78 -12.33 14.44
CA ALA A 34 -3.80 -12.97 15.31
C ALA A 34 -4.17 -14.43 15.65
N GLN A 35 -5.45 -14.70 15.91
CA GLN A 35 -5.94 -16.06 16.14
C GLN A 35 -5.82 -16.93 14.89
N ARG A 36 -6.16 -16.39 13.71
CA ARG A 36 -6.15 -17.14 12.45
C ARG A 36 -4.74 -17.46 11.97
N THR A 37 -3.81 -16.51 12.12
CA THR A 37 -2.43 -16.66 11.66
C THR A 37 -1.50 -17.26 12.72
N GLY A 38 -1.93 -17.30 13.99
CA GLY A 38 -1.08 -17.71 15.12
C GLY A 38 0.02 -16.69 15.44
N ILE A 39 -0.04 -15.48 14.87
CA ILE A 39 0.95 -14.42 15.04
C ILE A 39 0.53 -13.52 16.20
N ASP A 40 1.50 -13.08 17.00
CA ASP A 40 1.25 -12.12 18.08
C ASP A 40 0.57 -10.83 17.58
N ARG A 41 -0.37 -10.31 18.38
CA ARG A 41 -1.20 -9.14 18.03
C ARG A 41 -0.36 -7.90 17.72
N ARG A 42 0.79 -7.71 18.36
CA ARG A 42 1.69 -6.58 18.09
C ARG A 42 2.32 -6.70 16.70
N THR A 43 2.72 -7.91 16.32
CA THR A 43 3.29 -8.18 14.99
C THR A 43 2.24 -8.03 13.90
N VAL A 44 1.01 -8.52 14.12
CA VAL A 44 -0.12 -8.31 13.21
C VAL A 44 -0.41 -6.82 13.04
N THR A 45 -0.44 -6.05 14.13
CA THR A 45 -0.67 -4.60 14.08
C THR A 45 0.37 -3.90 13.22
N LYS A 46 1.66 -4.17 13.46
CA LYS A 46 2.76 -3.61 12.64
C LYS A 46 2.66 -4.00 11.17
N ALA A 47 2.26 -5.24 10.87
CA ALA A 47 2.09 -5.71 9.51
C ALA A 47 0.97 -4.94 8.79
N ILE A 48 -0.18 -4.76 9.46
CA ILE A 48 -1.30 -3.98 8.95
C ILE A 48 -0.91 -2.52 8.73
N ASP A 49 -0.23 -1.88 9.68
CA ASP A 49 0.23 -0.50 9.54
C ASP A 49 1.12 -0.31 8.30
N LEU A 50 2.03 -1.27 8.05
CA LEU A 50 2.87 -1.24 6.87
C LEU A 50 2.06 -1.45 5.58
N ILE A 51 1.12 -2.41 5.58
CA ILE A 51 0.25 -2.67 4.42
C ILE A 51 -0.54 -1.40 4.06
N VAL A 52 -1.17 -0.75 5.04
CA VAL A 52 -1.93 0.49 4.84
C VAL A 52 -1.02 1.60 4.29
N LYS A 53 0.16 1.79 4.89
CA LYS A 53 1.14 2.78 4.42
C LYS A 53 1.59 2.53 2.98
N VAL A 54 1.77 1.27 2.59
CA VAL A 54 2.09 0.89 1.20
C VAL A 54 0.91 1.15 0.28
N GLN A 55 -0.31 0.82 0.69
CA GLN A 55 -1.54 1.12 -0.06
C GLN A 55 -1.68 2.62 -0.32
N ASP A 56 -1.50 3.47 0.70
CA ASP A 56 -1.54 4.92 0.56
C ASP A 56 -0.48 5.44 -0.42
N SER A 57 0.74 4.92 -0.32
CA SER A 57 1.83 5.27 -1.24
C SER A 57 1.50 4.87 -2.69
N LEU A 58 0.94 3.69 -2.91
CA LEU A 58 0.55 3.21 -4.25
C LEU A 58 -0.67 3.96 -4.80
N ALA A 59 -1.64 4.30 -3.96
CA ALA A 59 -2.83 5.06 -4.34
C ALA A 59 -2.47 6.48 -4.81
N THR A 60 -1.48 7.10 -4.18
CA THR A 60 -1.02 8.46 -4.47
C THR A 60 0.06 8.52 -5.55
N THR A 61 0.60 7.40 -5.99
CA THR A 61 1.73 7.35 -6.94
C THR A 61 1.30 6.83 -8.31
N LYS A 62 1.81 7.44 -9.37
CA LYS A 62 1.74 6.96 -10.75
C LYS A 62 3.13 6.57 -11.19
N ILE A 63 3.26 5.35 -11.70
CA ILE A 63 4.46 4.91 -12.42
C ILE A 63 4.20 5.18 -13.89
N SER A 64 5.08 5.91 -14.54
CA SER A 64 5.04 6.14 -15.98
C SER A 64 6.32 5.65 -16.61
N ARG A 65 6.22 5.20 -17.87
CA ARG A 65 7.40 4.87 -18.67
C ARG A 65 7.37 5.68 -19.96
N ARG A 66 8.50 6.23 -20.34
CA ARG A 66 8.70 6.88 -21.65
C ARG A 66 9.95 6.35 -22.30
N LYS A 67 9.96 6.33 -23.64
CA LYS A 67 11.12 5.91 -24.41
C LYS A 67 11.95 7.15 -24.75
N GLU A 68 13.23 7.13 -24.40
CA GLU A 68 14.21 8.16 -24.76
C GLU A 68 15.30 7.50 -25.61
N GLY A 69 15.24 7.74 -26.92
CA GLY A 69 16.10 7.06 -27.89
C GLY A 69 15.92 5.53 -27.85
N LYS A 70 16.98 4.81 -27.48
CA LYS A 70 17.00 3.34 -27.35
C LYS A 70 16.67 2.83 -25.94
N MET A 71 16.45 3.72 -24.97
CA MET A 71 16.25 3.35 -23.56
C MET A 71 14.82 3.62 -23.08
N TRP A 72 14.39 2.85 -22.08
CA TRP A 72 13.16 3.10 -21.32
C TRP A 72 13.50 3.85 -20.04
N VAL A 73 12.89 5.01 -19.86
CA VAL A 73 12.95 5.76 -18.61
C VAL A 73 11.67 5.47 -17.83
N ILE A 74 11.82 4.95 -16.61
CA ILE A 74 10.73 4.73 -15.67
C ILE A 74 10.76 5.88 -14.67
N SER A 75 9.65 6.60 -14.55
CA SER A 75 9.52 7.71 -13.61
C SER A 75 8.34 7.49 -12.66
N ARG A 76 8.47 8.08 -11.48
CA ARG A 76 7.46 8.05 -10.42
C ARG A 76 6.95 9.46 -10.21
N THR A 77 5.64 9.66 -10.29
CA THR A 77 5.01 10.97 -10.13
C THR A 77 3.84 10.86 -9.16
N ASN A 78 3.63 11.88 -8.34
CA ASN A 78 2.48 11.90 -7.43
C ASN A 78 1.19 12.22 -8.23
N ARG A 79 0.21 11.31 -8.18
CA ARG A 79 -1.09 11.42 -8.89
C ARG A 79 -1.82 12.70 -8.53
N THR A 80 -1.75 13.09 -7.26
CA THR A 80 -2.42 14.30 -6.76
C THR A 80 -1.83 15.55 -7.41
N ILE A 81 -0.51 15.60 -7.60
CA ILE A 81 0.17 16.72 -8.26
C ILE A 81 -0.24 16.80 -9.75
N GLU A 82 -0.25 15.68 -10.47
CA GLU A 82 -0.71 15.63 -11.87
C GLU A 82 -2.16 16.10 -12.00
N PHE A 83 -3.04 15.66 -11.10
CA PHE A 83 -4.44 16.05 -11.11
C PHE A 83 -4.61 17.56 -10.93
N PHE A 84 -3.95 18.16 -9.92
CA PHE A 84 -4.02 19.60 -9.68
C PHE A 84 -3.43 20.41 -10.85
N GLN A 85 -2.30 19.99 -11.41
CA GLN A 85 -1.72 20.66 -12.57
C GLN A 85 -2.65 20.60 -13.78
N GLY A 86 -3.26 19.43 -14.04
CA GLY A 86 -4.25 19.26 -15.11
C GLY A 86 -5.55 20.04 -14.88
N ALA A 87 -5.97 20.21 -13.63
CA ALA A 87 -7.13 21.05 -13.28
C ALA A 87 -6.82 22.54 -13.50
N ILE A 88 -5.67 23.02 -13.01
CA ILE A 88 -5.22 24.42 -13.19
C ILE A 88 -5.07 24.75 -14.68
N HIS A 89 -4.49 23.84 -15.47
CA HIS A 89 -4.33 24.04 -16.92
C HIS A 89 -5.68 24.18 -17.63
N ARG A 90 -6.66 23.35 -17.28
CA ARG A 90 -8.02 23.41 -17.84
C ARG A 90 -8.78 24.68 -17.45
N ILE A 91 -8.59 25.17 -16.22
CA ILE A 91 -9.17 26.45 -15.76
C ILE A 91 -8.54 27.62 -16.54
N LYS A 92 -7.22 27.65 -16.69
CA LYS A 92 -6.51 28.70 -17.46
C LYS A 92 -6.97 28.75 -18.91
N GLN A 93 -7.10 27.61 -19.59
CA GLN A 93 -7.55 27.57 -20.99
C GLN A 93 -9.01 28.00 -21.20
N ARG A 94 -9.87 27.89 -20.17
CA ARG A 94 -11.26 28.39 -20.23
C ARG A 94 -11.37 29.89 -19.94
N GLY A 95 -10.43 30.48 -19.20
CA GLY A 95 -10.39 31.91 -18.91
C GLY A 95 -9.92 32.79 -20.09
N THR A 96 -9.15 32.23 -21.03
CA THR A 96 -8.59 32.98 -22.18
C THR A 96 -9.55 33.13 -23.37
N LYS A 97 -10.79 32.64 -23.27
CA LYS A 97 -11.83 32.74 -24.31
C LYS A 97 -12.90 33.80 -24.03
N ARG A 98 -12.60 34.81 -23.22
CA ARG A 98 -13.48 35.97 -23.00
C ARG A 98 -12.80 37.25 -23.46
#